data_AF-A0AB36CXM6-F1
#
_entry.id   AF-A0AB36CXM6-F1
#
_cell.length_a   1.000
_cell.length_b   1.000
_cell.length_c   1.000
_cell.angle_alpha   90.00
_cell.angle_beta   90.00
_cell.angle_gamma   90.00
#
_symmetry.space_group_name_H-M   'P 1'
#
loop_
_entity.id
_entity.type
_entity.pdbx_description
1 polymer ?
#
loop_
_entity_poly.entity_id
_entity_poly.type
_entity_poly.pdbx_seq_one_letter_code
_entity_poly.pdbx_strand_id
1 'polypeptide(L)'
;MNKGLSDYNLDYVLTVIEKAPNTELSVMCEHLQIDSRDLLNQLAISVARLFITGTRDFHYCDEVMNTVISDIIDLSMHADMPQPAFSIYQAFDAGEYWHTGDDRDVFPWEQWSRPELERILCEIDDGANGLSK
;
A
#
# COMPACT_ATOMS: atom_id res chain seq x y z
N MET A 1 10.59 4.42 -12.00
CA MET A 1 9.48 3.50 -12.35
C MET A 1 9.12 2.74 -11.10
N ASN A 2 8.00 3.06 -10.45
CA ASN A 2 7.57 2.38 -9.22
C ASN A 2 6.68 1.17 -9.58
N LYS A 3 7.31 0.01 -9.75
CA LYS A 3 6.62 -1.28 -9.99
C LYS A 3 6.39 -2.08 -8.69
N GLY A 4 6.49 -1.44 -7.53
CA GLY A 4 6.54 -2.14 -6.25
C GLY A 4 7.92 -2.75 -5.97
N LEU A 5 8.07 -3.35 -4.78
CA LEU A 5 9.26 -4.07 -4.36
C LEU A 5 9.41 -5.38 -5.15
N SER A 6 10.65 -5.84 -5.35
CA SER A 6 10.90 -7.22 -5.80
C SER A 6 10.40 -8.22 -4.75
N ASP A 7 10.09 -9.46 -5.16
CA ASP A 7 9.57 -10.49 -4.25
C ASP A 7 10.47 -10.70 -3.02
N TYR A 8 11.80 -10.70 -3.23
CA TYR A 8 12.77 -10.83 -2.14
C TYR A 8 12.74 -9.65 -1.15
N ASN A 9 12.71 -8.42 -1.68
CA ASN A 9 12.66 -7.22 -0.83
C ASN A 9 11.31 -7.10 -0.12
N LEU A 10 10.22 -7.50 -0.79
CA LEU A 10 8.88 -7.51 -0.23
C LEU A 10 8.78 -8.50 0.93
N ASP A 11 9.25 -9.73 0.74
CA ASP A 11 9.26 -10.75 1.80
C ASP A 11 10.06 -10.30 3.02
N TYR A 12 11.22 -9.66 2.80
CA TYR A 12 12.01 -9.06 3.87
C TYR A 12 11.22 -7.98 4.64
N VAL A 13 10.65 -7.00 3.93
CA VAL A 13 9.91 -5.88 4.55
C VAL A 13 8.69 -6.39 5.32
N LEU A 14 7.88 -7.27 4.71
CA LEU A 14 6.71 -7.86 5.37
C LEU A 14 7.12 -8.65 6.62
N THR A 15 8.20 -9.42 6.55
CA THR A 15 8.72 -10.16 7.73
C THR A 15 9.14 -9.21 8.86
N VAL A 16 9.77 -8.07 8.53
CA VAL A 16 10.15 -7.07 9.53
C VAL A 16 8.92 -6.44 10.17
N ILE A 17 7.94 -6.01 9.37
CA ILE A 17 6.68 -5.43 9.84
C ILE A 17 5.93 -6.40 10.76
N GLU A 18 5.80 -7.67 10.36
CA GLU A 18 5.10 -8.70 11.15
C GLU A 18 5.79 -9.02 12.48
N LYS A 19 7.13 -9.11 12.50
CA LYS A 19 7.88 -9.57 13.69
C LYS A 19 8.28 -8.44 14.62
N ALA A 20 8.42 -7.24 14.08
CA ALA A 20 8.88 -6.06 14.79
C ALA A 20 8.19 -4.82 14.21
N PRO A 21 6.89 -4.63 14.47
CA PRO A 21 6.11 -3.52 13.90
C PRO A 21 6.59 -2.14 14.36
N ASN A 22 7.41 -2.08 15.43
CA ASN A 22 8.06 -0.85 15.90
C ASN A 22 9.48 -0.67 15.34
N THR A 23 9.92 -1.51 14.40
CA THR A 23 11.19 -1.33 13.73
C THR A 23 11.14 -0.04 12.92
N GLU A 24 12.12 0.82 13.16
CA GLU A 24 12.22 2.09 12.44
C GLU A 24 12.35 1.84 10.93
N LEU A 25 11.60 2.63 10.16
CA LEU A 25 11.67 2.64 8.69
C LEU A 25 13.11 2.79 8.18
N SER A 26 13.95 3.55 8.90
CA SER A 26 15.38 3.75 8.63
C SER A 26 16.15 2.44 8.47
N VAL A 27 15.87 1.42 9.28
CA VAL A 27 16.55 0.11 9.25
C VAL A 27 16.27 -0.62 7.94
N MET A 28 15.02 -0.59 7.48
CA MET A 28 14.63 -1.20 6.22
C MET A 28 15.21 -0.43 5.03
N CYS A 29 15.19 0.91 5.07
CA CYS A 29 15.79 1.77 4.06
C CYS A 29 17.30 1.51 3.91
N GLU A 30 18.04 1.43 5.02
CA GLU A 30 19.46 1.11 5.02
C GLU A 30 19.75 -0.28 4.46
N HIS A 31 18.97 -1.30 4.83
CA HIS A 31 19.15 -2.65 4.31
C HIS A 31 18.93 -2.71 2.79
N LEU A 32 17.91 -2.01 2.30
CA LEU A 32 17.49 -2.07 0.90
C LEU A 32 18.17 -1.01 0.01
N GLN A 33 18.92 -0.07 0.60
CA GLN A 33 19.55 1.07 -0.11
C GLN A 33 18.53 1.88 -0.93
N ILE A 34 17.38 2.15 -0.31
CA ILE A 34 16.25 2.90 -0.88
C ILE A 34 15.87 4.04 0.08
N ASP A 35 15.36 5.14 -0.44
CA ASP A 35 14.85 6.20 0.42
C ASP A 35 13.47 5.85 1.01
N SER A 36 13.12 6.50 2.12
CA SER A 36 11.88 6.25 2.86
C SER A 36 10.62 6.47 2.01
N ARG A 37 10.59 7.47 1.13
CA ARG A 37 9.42 7.77 0.30
C ARG A 37 9.22 6.64 -0.70
N ASP A 38 10.28 6.23 -1.39
CA ASP A 38 10.22 5.17 -2.38
C ASP A 38 9.94 3.81 -1.73
N LEU A 39 10.46 3.53 -0.53
CA LEU A 39 10.11 2.32 0.21
C LEU A 39 8.62 2.24 0.50
N LEU A 40 8.04 3.29 1.10
CA LEU A 40 6.61 3.33 1.45
C LEU A 40 5.73 3.20 0.20
N ASN A 41 6.07 3.90 -0.88
CA ASN A 41 5.36 3.80 -2.15
C ASN A 41 5.44 2.41 -2.77
N GLN A 42 6.63 1.82 -2.83
CA GLN A 42 6.82 0.50 -3.42
C GLN A 42 6.20 -0.61 -2.57
N LEU A 43 6.27 -0.51 -1.25
CA LEU A 43 5.57 -1.42 -0.33
C LEU A 43 4.06 -1.36 -0.57
N ALA A 44 3.46 -0.16 -0.54
CA ALA A 44 2.02 0.00 -0.73
C ALA A 44 1.54 -0.55 -2.08
N ILE A 45 2.27 -0.30 -3.17
CA ILE A 45 1.98 -0.87 -4.49
C ILE A 45 2.02 -2.41 -4.44
N SER A 46 3.05 -2.98 -3.81
CA SER A 46 3.16 -4.43 -3.68
C SER A 46 2.03 -5.02 -2.84
N VAL A 47 1.65 -4.40 -1.73
CA VAL A 47 0.54 -4.81 -0.86
C VAL A 47 -0.79 -4.76 -1.62
N ALA A 48 -1.06 -3.68 -2.34
CA ALA A 48 -2.25 -3.56 -3.18
C ALA A 48 -2.32 -4.69 -4.21
N ARG A 49 -1.21 -5.02 -4.86
CA ARG A 49 -1.14 -6.14 -5.82
C ARG A 49 -1.36 -7.51 -5.17
N LEU A 50 -0.84 -7.73 -3.95
CA LEU A 50 -1.11 -8.97 -3.20
C LEU A 50 -2.60 -9.16 -2.95
N PHE A 51 -3.32 -8.09 -2.60
CA PHE A 51 -4.78 -8.12 -2.41
C PHE A 51 -5.53 -8.35 -3.73
N ILE A 52 -5.22 -7.58 -4.78
CA ILE A 52 -5.91 -7.69 -6.07
C ILE A 52 -5.74 -9.09 -6.68
N THR A 53 -4.56 -9.68 -6.56
CA THR A 53 -4.29 -11.05 -7.06
C THR A 53 -4.81 -12.16 -6.16
N GLY A 54 -5.32 -11.84 -4.96
CA GLY A 54 -5.75 -12.82 -3.96
C GLY A 54 -4.61 -13.62 -3.32
N THR A 55 -3.36 -13.16 -3.43
CA THR A 55 -2.20 -13.78 -2.79
C THR A 55 -2.24 -13.59 -1.26
N ARG A 56 -2.80 -12.46 -0.81
CA ARG A 56 -3.12 -12.16 0.58
C ARG A 56 -4.55 -11.63 0.66
N ASP A 57 -5.20 -11.84 1.80
CA ASP A 57 -6.55 -11.35 2.04
C ASP A 57 -6.56 -9.86 2.41
N PHE A 58 -7.76 -9.29 2.47
CA PHE A 58 -7.96 -7.88 2.82
C PHE A 58 -7.34 -7.54 4.18
N HIS A 59 -7.64 -8.33 5.22
CA HIS A 59 -7.24 -8.03 6.60
C HIS A 59 -5.72 -7.99 6.75
N TYR A 60 -5.01 -8.93 6.11
CA TYR A 60 -3.55 -8.92 6.11
C TYR A 60 -2.99 -7.66 5.45
N CYS A 61 -3.50 -7.32 4.26
CA CYS A 61 -3.01 -6.16 3.52
C CYS A 61 -3.34 -4.85 4.23
N ASP A 62 -4.53 -4.76 4.81
CA ASP A 62 -4.98 -3.65 5.63
C ASP A 62 -4.10 -3.46 6.88
N GLU A 63 -3.82 -4.54 7.62
CA GLU A 63 -2.95 -4.50 8.81
C GLU A 63 -1.54 -3.98 8.46
N VAL A 64 -0.98 -4.38 7.33
CA VAL A 64 0.32 -3.87 6.85
C VAL A 64 0.24 -2.37 6.57
N MET A 65 -0.81 -1.90 5.88
CA MET A 65 -0.99 -0.48 5.58
C MET A 65 -1.24 0.36 6.84
N ASN A 66 -2.03 -0.17 7.78
CA ASN A 66 -2.30 0.41 9.09
C ASN A 66 -1.02 0.47 9.96
N THR A 67 -0.08 -0.46 9.78
CA THR A 67 1.21 -0.42 10.50
C THR A 67 2.09 0.73 10.02
N VAL A 68 2.11 1.01 8.70
CA VAL A 68 3.04 2.00 8.10
C VAL A 68 2.42 3.39 7.91
N ILE A 69 1.15 3.61 8.23
CA ILE A 69 0.49 4.92 8.04
C ILE A 69 1.14 6.03 8.87
N SER A 70 1.58 5.73 10.09
CA SER A 70 2.29 6.72 10.92
C SER A 70 3.57 7.20 10.24
N ASP A 71 4.35 6.30 9.63
CA ASP A 71 5.55 6.67 8.87
C ASP A 71 5.23 7.53 7.63
N ILE A 72 4.13 7.23 6.93
CA ILE A 72 3.65 8.02 5.79
C ILE A 72 3.31 9.46 6.25
N ILE A 73 2.57 9.59 7.35
CA ILE A 73 2.16 10.88 7.91
C ILE A 73 3.39 11.66 8.38
N ASP A 74 4.28 11.04 9.16
CA ASP A 74 5.48 11.67 9.71
C ASP A 74 6.40 12.19 8.58
N LEU A 75 6.59 11.40 7.53
CA LEU A 75 7.38 11.83 6.36
C LEU A 75 6.73 13.03 5.65
N SER A 76 5.39 13.07 5.56
CA SER A 76 4.64 14.17 4.93
C SER A 76 4.73 15.50 5.70
N MET A 77 5.14 15.48 6.97
CA MET A 77 5.39 16.72 7.73
C MET A 77 6.65 17.45 7.28
N HIS A 78 7.55 16.77 6.55
CA HIS A 78 8.87 17.26 6.18
C HIS A 78 9.15 17.22 4.67
N ALA A 79 8.31 16.52 3.90
CA ALA A 79 8.41 16.38 2.46
C ALA A 79 6.99 16.26 1.84
N ASP A 80 6.90 16.19 0.51
CA ASP A 80 5.63 15.93 -0.15
C ASP A 80 5.01 14.61 0.36
N MET A 81 3.68 14.52 0.40
CA MET A 81 2.98 13.28 0.78
C MET A 81 3.47 12.09 -0.07
N PRO A 82 3.85 10.94 0.53
CA PRO A 82 4.14 9.72 -0.20
C PRO A 82 2.92 9.26 -1.00
N GLN A 83 3.05 9.31 -2.32
CA GLN A 83 2.04 8.86 -3.27
C GLN A 83 2.67 7.85 -4.24
N PRO A 84 2.04 6.68 -4.47
CA PRO A 84 0.64 6.36 -4.17
C PRO A 84 0.39 5.78 -2.75
N ALA A 85 1.37 5.72 -1.86
CA ALA A 85 1.22 5.03 -0.56
C ALA A 85 0.00 5.51 0.26
N PHE A 86 -0.18 6.83 0.37
CA PHE A 86 -1.29 7.40 1.10
C PHE A 86 -2.64 7.10 0.43
N SER A 87 -2.75 7.23 -0.90
CA SER A 87 -3.99 6.89 -1.62
C SER A 87 -4.35 5.41 -1.50
N ILE A 88 -3.36 4.51 -1.48
CA ILE A 88 -3.59 3.08 -1.27
C ILE A 88 -4.08 2.82 0.16
N TYR A 89 -3.46 3.45 1.17
CA TYR A 89 -3.96 3.38 2.56
C TYR A 89 -5.43 3.81 2.65
N GLN A 90 -5.80 4.94 2.04
CA GLN A 90 -7.18 5.43 2.05
C GLN A 90 -8.16 4.45 1.38
N ALA A 91 -7.72 3.72 0.36
CA ALA A 91 -8.54 2.70 -0.28
C ALA A 91 -8.77 1.49 0.64
N PHE A 92 -7.78 1.08 1.44
CA PHE A 92 -7.95 0.05 2.47
C PHE A 92 -8.89 0.53 3.59
N ASP A 93 -8.66 1.72 4.15
CA ASP A 93 -9.50 2.34 5.19
C ASP A 93 -10.98 2.41 4.77
N ALA A 94 -11.25 2.78 3.50
CA ALA A 94 -12.60 2.83 2.96
C ALA A 94 -13.32 1.47 2.93
N GLY A 95 -12.59 0.35 2.91
CA GLY A 95 -13.15 -1.00 2.91
C GLY A 95 -13.26 -1.67 4.28
N GLU A 96 -12.90 -0.98 5.37
CA GLU A 96 -13.01 -1.54 6.72
C GLU A 96 -14.46 -1.61 7.23
N TYR A 97 -15.36 -0.80 6.67
CA TYR A 97 -16.73 -0.68 7.16
C TYR A 97 -17.76 -0.51 6.04
N TRP A 98 -18.98 -0.99 6.30
CA TRP A 98 -20.13 -0.69 5.45
C TRP A 98 -20.48 0.80 5.54
N HIS A 99 -20.56 1.45 4.38
CA HIS A 99 -21.02 2.83 4.24
C HIS A 99 -22.54 2.91 4.30
N THR A 100 -23.05 4.13 4.46
CA THR A 100 -24.50 4.34 4.51
C THR A 100 -25.14 4.03 3.16
N GLY A 101 -26.04 3.05 3.14
CA GLY A 101 -26.72 2.59 1.92
C GLY A 101 -26.11 1.35 1.28
N ASP A 102 -25.01 0.83 1.84
CA ASP A 102 -24.42 -0.43 1.37
C ASP A 102 -25.34 -1.62 1.64
N ASP A 103 -25.31 -2.56 0.70
CA ASP A 103 -25.87 -3.88 0.89
C ASP A 103 -25.04 -4.64 1.94
N ARG A 104 -25.72 -5.25 2.91
CA ARG A 104 -25.09 -6.00 3.99
C ARG A 104 -24.60 -7.39 3.55
N ASP A 105 -25.03 -7.83 2.36
CA ASP A 105 -24.59 -9.09 1.77
C ASP A 105 -23.28 -8.94 0.96
N VAL A 106 -22.77 -7.71 0.80
CA VAL A 106 -21.52 -7.41 0.10
C VAL A 106 -20.44 -7.03 1.12
N PHE A 107 -19.24 -7.59 0.96
CA PHE A 107 -18.11 -7.20 1.79
C PHE A 107 -17.63 -5.79 1.41
N PRO A 108 -17.41 -4.88 2.38
CA PRO A 108 -17.08 -3.49 2.06
C PRO A 108 -15.80 -3.34 1.24
N TRP A 109 -14.76 -4.15 1.49
CA TRP A 109 -13.53 -4.14 0.71
C TRP A 109 -13.70 -4.57 -0.76
N GLU A 110 -14.72 -5.38 -1.08
CA GLU A 110 -15.05 -5.72 -2.47
C GLU A 110 -15.74 -4.55 -3.18
N GLN A 111 -16.52 -3.75 -2.45
CA GLN A 111 -17.25 -2.61 -2.99
C GLN A 111 -16.42 -1.32 -3.04
N TRP A 112 -15.53 -1.10 -2.07
CA TRP A 112 -14.83 0.17 -1.86
C TRP A 112 -13.33 0.07 -2.08
N SER A 113 -12.64 -0.92 -1.49
CA SER A 113 -11.18 -1.04 -1.65
C SER A 113 -10.79 -1.56 -3.02
N ARG A 114 -11.37 -2.68 -3.47
CA ARG A 114 -10.96 -3.33 -4.72
C ARG A 114 -11.05 -2.40 -5.93
N PRO A 115 -12.17 -1.69 -6.20
CA PRO A 115 -12.26 -0.84 -7.38
C PRO A 115 -11.26 0.33 -7.36
N GLU A 116 -11.03 0.92 -6.18
CA GLU A 116 -10.10 2.04 -6.04
C GLU A 116 -8.64 1.60 -6.18
N LEU A 117 -8.28 0.45 -5.58
CA LEU A 117 -6.95 -0.13 -5.74
C LEU A 117 -6.68 -0.54 -7.19
N GLU A 118 -7.65 -1.11 -7.90
CA GLU A 118 -7.55 -1.40 -9.33
C GLU A 118 -7.33 -0.13 -10.16
N ARG A 119 -8.06 0.96 -9.85
CA ARG A 119 -7.90 2.26 -10.51
C ARG A 119 -6.48 2.81 -10.30
N ILE A 120 -6.01 2.85 -9.05
CA ILE A 120 -4.67 3.36 -8.70
C ILE A 120 -3.59 2.54 -9.41
N LEU A 121 -3.67 1.21 -9.37
CA LEU A 121 -2.69 0.33 -10.03
C LEU A 121 -2.70 0.49 -11.55
N CYS A 122 -3.88 0.65 -12.16
CA CYS A 122 -4.01 0.92 -13.59
C CYS A 122 -3.32 2.22 -13.98
N GLU A 123 -3.53 3.31 -13.23
CA GLU A 123 -2.87 4.61 -13.49
C GLU A 123 -1.34 4.54 -13.36
N ILE A 124 -0.84 3.76 -12.41
CA ILE A 124 0.59 3.53 -12.22
C ILE A 124 1.18 2.76 -13.40
N ASP A 125 0.51 1.69 -13.83
CA ASP A 125 0.96 0.85 -14.93
C ASP A 125 0.89 1.62 -16.27
N ASP A 126 -0.15 2.41 -16.50
CA ASP A 126 -0.29 3.29 -17.67
C ASP A 126 0.77 4.41 -17.69
N GLY A 127 1.02 5.04 -16.54
CA GLY A 127 2.08 6.03 -16.37
C GLY A 127 3.48 5.43 -16.58
N ALA A 128 3.69 4.15 -16.22
CA ALA A 128 4.91 3.42 -16.49
C ALA A 128 5.06 3.01 -17.97
N ASN A 129 3.95 2.82 -18.68
CA ASN A 129 3.92 2.43 -20.09
C ASN A 129 3.94 3.61 -21.07
N GLY A 130 3.94 4.86 -20.59
CA GLY A 130 4.19 6.04 -21.41
C GLY A 130 3.13 6.31 -22.48
N LEU A 131 1.86 6.01 -22.21
CA LEU A 131 0.76 6.50 -23.04
C LEU A 131 0.30 7.87 -22.51
N SER A 132 1.16 8.88 -22.69
CA SER A 132 0.68 10.26 -22.73
C SER A 132 -0.33 10.36 -23.88
N LYS A 133 -1.60 10.58 -23.55
CA LYS A 133 -2.54 11.18 -24.52
C LYS A 133 -2.23 12.66 -24.67
#